data_AF-A0A8C8AM55-F1
#
_entry.id   AF-A0A8C8AM55-F1
#
_cell.length_a   1.000
_cell.length_b   1.000
_cell.length_c   1.000
_cell.angle_alpha   90.00
_cell.angle_beta   90.00
_cell.angle_gamma   90.00
#
_symmetry.space_group_name_H-M   'P 1'
#
loop_
_entity.id
_entity.type
_entity.pdbx_description
1 polymer ?
#
loop_
_entity_poly.entity_id
_entity_poly.type
_entity_poly.pdbx_seq_one_letter_code
_entity_poly.pdbx_strand_id
1 'polypeptide(L)'
;NLKRKLRIENLGSSKYQNTDLQKCCEDGMKLNPMRFSCAQRLTRVTVSPECRNAFQDCCEKATALRKEAKQRIRVGLARRKEQWHAIVYRKILFI
;
A
#
# COMPACT_ATOMS: atom_id res chain seq x y z
N ASN A 1 -7.59 -7.48 -2.49
CA ASN A 1 -8.29 -8.62 -1.87
C ASN A 1 -8.47 -8.32 -0.39
N LEU A 2 -9.71 -8.40 0.11
CA LEU A 2 -10.15 -7.90 1.42
C LEU A 2 -9.32 -8.45 2.58
N LYS A 3 -8.86 -9.71 2.49
CA LYS A 3 -7.96 -10.36 3.46
C LYS A 3 -6.61 -9.63 3.66
N ARG A 4 -6.08 -8.94 2.64
CA ARG A 4 -4.85 -8.11 2.79
C ARG A 4 -5.13 -6.78 3.46
N LYS A 5 -6.31 -6.19 3.22
CA LYS A 5 -6.74 -4.93 3.84
C LYS A 5 -6.90 -5.12 5.35
N LEU A 6 -7.63 -6.18 5.73
CA LEU A 6 -7.79 -6.64 7.12
C LEU A 6 -6.46 -6.92 7.83
N ARG A 7 -5.48 -7.56 7.18
CA ARG A 7 -4.16 -7.81 7.80
C ARG A 7 -3.38 -6.53 8.10
N ILE A 8 -3.47 -5.53 7.21
CA ILE A 8 -2.78 -4.24 7.39
C ILE A 8 -3.45 -3.44 8.51
N GLU A 9 -4.77 -3.34 8.50
CA GLU A 9 -5.56 -2.62 9.53
C GLU A 9 -5.36 -3.19 10.94
N ASN A 10 -5.26 -4.52 11.07
CA ASN A 10 -5.04 -5.17 12.38
C ASN A 10 -3.60 -5.05 12.92
N LEU A 11 -2.60 -4.71 12.11
CA LEU A 11 -1.19 -4.76 12.52
C LEU A 11 -0.70 -3.49 13.25
N GLY A 12 -1.37 -2.37 13.02
CA GLY A 12 -0.90 -1.05 13.44
C GLY A 12 -1.90 -0.30 14.31
N SER A 13 -3.17 -0.21 13.89
CA SER A 13 -4.16 0.65 14.54
C SER A 13 -4.51 0.15 15.95
N SER A 14 -4.62 -1.16 16.15
CA SER A 14 -4.95 -1.74 17.47
C SER A 14 -3.88 -1.51 18.56
N LYS A 15 -2.67 -1.06 18.21
CA LYS A 15 -1.60 -0.79 19.18
C LYS A 15 -1.85 0.51 19.96
N TYR A 16 -2.56 1.46 19.38
CA TYR A 16 -2.75 2.78 19.98
C TYR A 16 -4.08 2.82 20.73
N GLN A 17 -4.06 3.18 22.01
CA GLN A 17 -5.28 3.38 22.81
C GLN A 17 -5.98 4.69 22.48
N ASN A 18 -5.21 5.68 22.02
CA ASN A 18 -5.73 6.99 21.63
C ASN A 18 -6.26 6.95 20.19
N THR A 19 -7.52 7.35 20.01
CA THR A 19 -8.22 7.39 18.72
C THR A 19 -7.54 8.29 17.69
N ASP A 20 -6.86 9.35 18.12
CA ASP A 20 -6.13 10.24 17.21
C ASP A 20 -4.88 9.56 16.65
N LEU A 21 -4.16 8.80 17.49
CA LEU A 21 -3.00 8.02 17.04
C LEU A 21 -3.40 6.85 16.14
N GLN A 22 -4.58 6.25 16.36
CA GLN A 22 -5.14 5.26 15.45
C GLN A 22 -5.37 5.84 14.06
N LYS A 23 -6.00 7.02 13.97
CA LYS A 23 -6.21 7.72 12.70
C LYS A 23 -4.88 8.06 12.01
N CYS A 24 -3.89 8.54 12.76
CA CYS A 24 -2.56 8.81 12.21
C CYS A 24 -1.89 7.56 11.63
N CYS A 25 -2.01 6.41 12.31
CA CYS A 25 -1.54 5.14 11.82
C CYS A 25 -2.28 4.72 10.53
N GLU A 26 -3.61 4.80 10.52
CA GLU A 26 -4.43 4.49 9.33
C GLU A 26 -4.06 5.36 8.13
N ASP A 27 -3.83 6.65 8.35
CA ASP A 27 -3.33 7.57 7.33
C ASP A 27 -1.96 7.14 6.82
N GLY A 28 -1.05 6.72 7.70
CA GLY A 28 0.24 6.13 7.35
C GLY A 28 0.08 4.91 6.44
N MET A 29 -0.91 4.07 6.72
CA MET A 29 -1.23 2.86 5.96
C MET A 29 -1.98 3.09 4.66
N LYS A 30 -2.46 4.30 4.33
CA LYS A 30 -3.13 4.55 3.04
C LYS A 30 -2.22 4.29 1.84
N LEU A 31 -2.82 3.89 0.73
CA LEU A 31 -2.09 3.70 -0.52
C LEU A 31 -1.65 5.05 -1.06
N ASN A 32 -0.42 5.11 -1.56
CA ASN A 32 0.13 6.30 -2.18
C ASN A 32 0.30 6.07 -3.70
N PRO A 33 -0.64 6.56 -4.54
CA PRO A 33 -0.56 6.41 -5.99
C PRO A 33 0.74 6.98 -6.58
N MET A 34 1.23 8.09 -5.99
CA MET A 34 2.42 8.81 -6.43
C MET A 34 3.74 8.19 -5.95
N ARG A 35 3.69 7.09 -5.16
CA ARG A 35 4.86 6.32 -4.68
C ARG A 35 5.92 7.11 -3.90
N PHE A 36 5.58 8.27 -3.34
CA PHE A 36 6.40 8.93 -2.33
C PHE A 36 6.72 8.01 -1.14
N SER A 37 7.93 8.18 -0.61
CA SER A 37 8.42 7.50 0.59
C SER A 37 7.64 7.93 1.85
N CYS A 38 7.74 7.13 2.92
CA CYS A 38 7.14 7.48 4.21
C CYS A 38 7.70 8.80 4.74
N ALA A 39 9.01 9.05 4.61
CA ALA A 39 9.64 10.31 4.98
C ALA A 39 9.07 11.53 4.22
N GLN A 40 8.89 11.41 2.90
CA GLN A 40 8.28 12.48 2.09
C GLN A 40 6.80 12.73 2.44
N ARG A 41 6.08 11.70 2.92
CA ARG A 41 4.70 11.87 3.38
C ARG A 41 4.66 12.49 4.79
N LEU A 42 5.66 12.17 5.62
CA LEU A 42 5.77 12.65 6.99
C LEU A 42 5.93 14.18 7.07
N THR A 43 6.57 14.81 6.07
CA THR A 43 6.70 16.28 6.01
C THR A 43 5.35 17.00 5.93
N ARG A 44 4.29 16.31 5.53
CA ARG A 44 2.93 16.86 5.43
C ARG A 44 2.09 16.61 6.69
N VAL A 45 2.62 15.88 7.67
CA VAL A 45 1.92 15.59 8.93
C VAL A 45 2.26 16.68 9.94
N THR A 46 1.33 17.60 10.17
CA THR A 46 1.50 18.78 11.03
C THR A 46 0.89 18.66 12.42
N VAL A 47 0.23 17.54 12.73
CA VAL A 47 -0.64 17.41 13.91
C VAL A 47 0.15 17.38 15.23
N SER A 48 0.91 16.32 15.47
CA SER A 48 1.71 16.18 16.70
C SER A 48 2.93 15.28 16.48
N PRO A 49 3.98 15.38 17.31
CA PRO A 49 5.12 14.47 17.28
C PRO A 49 4.72 13.00 17.41
N GLU A 50 3.76 12.69 18.27
CA GLU A 50 3.27 11.33 18.51
C GLU A 50 2.54 10.79 17.28
N CYS A 51 1.72 11.64 16.64
CA CYS A 51 1.05 11.31 15.38
C CYS A 51 2.07 11.06 14.26
N ARG A 52 3.14 11.87 14.17
CA ARG A 52 4.22 11.67 13.21
C ARG A 52 4.90 10.32 13.40
N ASN A 53 5.22 9.96 14.64
CA ASN A 53 5.81 8.66 14.97
C ASN A 53 4.86 7.50 14.61
N ALA A 54 3.59 7.59 14.99
CA ALA A 54 2.59 6.57 14.67
C ALA A 54 2.37 6.41 13.15
N PHE A 55 2.31 7.54 12.44
CA PHE A 55 2.19 7.57 10.98
C PHE A 55 3.38 6.90 10.31
N GLN A 56 4.61 7.23 10.74
CA GLN A 56 5.82 6.67 10.15
C GLN A 56 5.90 5.15 10.37
N ASP A 57 5.72 4.69 11.61
CA ASP A 57 5.72 3.27 11.97
C ASP A 57 4.75 2.46 11.10
N CYS A 58 3.52 2.93 11.00
CA CYS A 58 2.49 2.24 10.24
C CYS A 58 2.70 2.33 8.72
N CYS A 59 3.23 3.45 8.23
CA CYS A 59 3.58 3.61 6.82
C CYS A 59 4.66 2.63 6.37
N GLU A 60 5.72 2.47 7.16
CA GLU A 60 6.84 1.59 6.84
C GLU A 60 6.40 0.13 6.85
N LYS A 61 5.67 -0.30 7.89
CA LYS A 61 5.09 -1.65 7.97
C LYS A 61 4.16 -1.96 6.80
N ALA A 62 3.25 -1.04 6.46
CA ALA A 62 2.37 -1.23 5.31
C ALA A 62 3.14 -1.31 3.99
N THR A 63 4.23 -0.54 3.86
CA THR A 63 5.10 -0.57 2.68
C THR A 63 5.85 -1.89 2.56
N ALA A 64 6.40 -2.42 3.65
CA ALA A 64 7.04 -3.73 3.69
C ALA A 64 6.08 -4.85 3.26
N LEU A 65 4.87 -4.88 3.82
CA LEU A 65 3.84 -5.86 3.45
C LEU A 65 3.43 -5.77 1.98
N ARG A 66 3.36 -4.55 1.41
CA ARG A 66 3.11 -4.38 -0.03
C ARG A 66 4.25 -4.92 -0.88
N LYS A 67 5.50 -4.70 -0.45
CA LYS A 67 6.70 -5.21 -1.13
C LYS A 67 6.71 -6.74 -1.14
N GLU A 68 6.45 -7.37 0.01
CA GLU A 68 6.31 -8.82 0.13
C GLU A 68 5.19 -9.36 -0.75
N ALA A 69 4.01 -8.71 -0.73
CA ALA A 69 2.89 -9.12 -1.57
C ALA A 69 3.23 -9.05 -3.07
N LYS A 70 3.96 -8.00 -3.49
CA LYS A 70 4.45 -7.86 -4.87
C LYS A 70 5.49 -8.93 -5.22
N GLN A 71 6.38 -9.27 -4.29
CA GLN A 71 7.36 -10.35 -4.48
C GLN A 71 6.65 -11.70 -4.61
N ARG A 72 5.69 -12.03 -3.73
CA ARG A 72 4.87 -13.25 -3.80
C ARG A 72 4.14 -13.39 -5.14
N ILE A 73 3.57 -12.29 -5.66
CA ILE A 73 2.94 -12.28 -6.99
C ILE A 73 3.97 -12.55 -8.10
N ARG A 74 5.19 -11.99 -8.00
CA ARG A 74 6.26 -12.22 -8.99
C ARG A 74 6.75 -13.68 -9.01
N VAL A 75 6.87 -14.34 -7.86
CA VAL A 75 7.30 -15.76 -7.81
C VAL A 75 6.21 -16.75 -8.24
N GLY A 76 4.92 -16.37 -8.17
CA GLY A 76 3.81 -17.18 -8.68
C GLY A 76 3.46 -16.97 -10.16
N LEU A 77 4.17 -16.07 -10.86
CA LEU A 77 3.96 -15.76 -12.28
C LEU A 77 5.19 -16.14 -13.10
N ALA A 78 5.61 -17.40 -13.01
CA ALA A 78 6.52 -17.98 -13.98
C ALA A 78 5.86 -17.96 -15.37
N ARG A 79 6.08 -16.84 -16.07
CA ARG A 79 5.81 -16.51 -17.48
C ARG A 79 4.50 -17.03 -18.09
N ARG A 80 3.55 -16.11 -18.28
CA ARG A 80 2.92 -15.97 -19.60
C ARG A 80 3.52 -14.74 -20.26
N LYS A 81 4.65 -14.93 -20.96
CA LYS A 81 5.05 -13.97 -21.99
C LYS A 81 4.06 -14.15 -23.14
N GLU A 82 3.64 -13.03 -23.72
CA GLU A 82 2.71 -12.89 -24.87
C GLU A 82 1.23 -13.02 -24.49
N GLN A 83 0.43 -11.95 -24.54
CA GLN A 83 -0.36 -11.66 -25.75
C GLN A 83 -0.89 -10.20 -25.81
N TRP A 84 -0.10 -9.16 -25.50
CA TRP A 84 -0.57 -7.77 -25.71
C TRP A 84 -0.85 -7.44 -27.18
N HIS A 85 -0.26 -8.19 -28.12
CA HIS A 85 -0.51 -8.04 -29.55
C HIS A 85 -1.82 -8.72 -30.03
N ALA A 86 -2.37 -9.73 -29.37
CA ALA A 86 -3.65 -10.33 -29.85
C ALA A 86 -4.89 -9.54 -29.42
N ILE A 87 -4.85 -8.86 -28.27
CA ILE A 87 -6.01 -8.13 -27.75
C ILE A 87 -6.26 -6.83 -28.53
N VAL A 88 -5.19 -6.16 -28.98
CA VAL A 88 -5.30 -4.91 -29.75
C VAL A 88 -5.67 -5.16 -31.21
N TYR A 89 -5.04 -6.13 -31.87
CA TYR A 89 -5.29 -6.38 -33.31
C TYR A 89 -6.64 -7.07 -33.59
N ARG A 90 -7.20 -7.83 -32.64
CA ARG A 90 -8.53 -8.45 -32.80
C ARG A 90 -9.69 -7.47 -32.64
N LYS A 91 -9.42 -6.29 -32.08
CA LYS A 91 -10.41 -5.21 -31.90
C LYS A 91 -10.44 -4.21 -33.06
N ILE A 92 -9.39 -4.19 -33.88
CA ILE A 92 -9.27 -3.33 -35.07
C ILE A 92 -9.90 -3.97 -36.31
N LEU A 93 -10.04 -5.30 -36.37
CA LEU A 93 -10.66 -5.99 -37.51
C LEU A 93 -12.20 -6.09 -37.44
N PHE A 94 -12.83 -5.49 -36.41
CA PHE A 94 -14.28 -5.58 -36.15
C PHE A 94 -14.90 -4.22 -35.75
N ILE A 95 -14.33 -3.12 -36.25
CA ILE A 95 -14.95 -1.79 -36.33
C ILE A 95 -14.64 -1.22 -37.71
#